data_AF-A0AAD1WAF6-F1
#
_entry.id   AF-A0AAD1WAF6-F1
#
_cell.length_a   1.000
_cell.length_b   1.000
_cell.length_c   1.000
_cell.angle_alpha   90.00
_cell.angle_beta   90.00
_cell.angle_gamma   90.00
#
_symmetry.space_group_name_H-M   'P 1'
#
loop_
_entity.id
_entity.type
_entity.pdbx_description
1 polymer ?
#
loop_
_entity_poly.entity_id
_entity_poly.type
_entity_poly.pdbx_seq_one_letter_code
_entity_poly.pdbx_strand_id
1 'polypeptide(L)'
;MSNITIDPDVKPGEYVIKSLFAEFAVQAEKKIEVVMAEPLEKLLSRSLQRGEDLQFDQLISSMSSVAEHCLPSLLRTLFDWYKRQNGTEDESYEYRPRSSTKSKGDEQQRERDYLLERRDLAVDFIFCLVLVEVLKQIPVHPVPDPIVQEVLNLAFKHFKHKEGYSGTNTGNVHIIADLYAEVIGVLAQSKFQAVRKKFVTELKELRQKEQSPHVVQSIISLIMGMKFFRVKMYPVEEFEASFQFMQECAQYFLEVKDKDIKHALAGLFVEILIPVAAAVKNEVNVPCLKNFVEMLYQNTFELSSRKKHSLALYPLITCLLCVSQKTFFLQNWHIFLQNCLSHLKNKDPKMSRVALESLYRLLWVYVIRIKCESNTVTQSYISSIQSLTDYYHYFQAGEV
;
A
#
# COMPACT_ATOMS: atom_id res chain seq x y z
N MET A 1 14.38 -19.34 33.40
CA MET A 1 15.41 -19.97 32.54
C MET A 1 14.91 -21.36 32.20
N SER A 2 14.34 -21.55 31.01
CA SER A 2 14.03 -22.87 30.49
C SER A 2 15.35 -23.60 30.23
N ASN A 3 15.50 -24.81 30.78
CA ASN A 3 16.66 -25.66 30.51
C ASN A 3 16.62 -26.06 29.04
N ILE A 4 17.58 -25.58 28.26
CA ILE A 4 17.70 -25.94 26.84
C ILE A 4 18.48 -27.25 26.76
N THR A 5 17.78 -28.36 26.58
CA THR A 5 18.39 -29.64 26.22
C THR A 5 18.92 -29.55 24.79
N ILE A 6 20.24 -29.49 24.64
CA ILE A 6 20.92 -29.49 23.35
C ILE A 6 21.07 -30.95 22.91
N ASP A 7 20.34 -31.34 21.88
CA ASP A 7 20.50 -32.62 21.22
C ASP A 7 21.77 -32.56 20.32
N PRO A 8 22.83 -33.33 20.63
CA PRO A 8 24.09 -33.28 19.89
C PRO A 8 23.98 -33.79 18.45
N ASP A 9 22.89 -34.46 18.08
CA ASP A 9 22.67 -34.98 16.72
C ASP A 9 22.02 -33.95 15.77
N VAL A 10 21.56 -32.81 16.30
CA VAL A 10 20.94 -31.74 15.49
C VAL A 10 22.01 -30.84 14.89
N LYS A 11 21.94 -30.62 13.56
CA LYS A 11 22.83 -29.68 12.87
C LYS A 11 22.71 -28.27 13.47
N PRO A 12 23.81 -27.51 13.65
CA PRO A 12 23.76 -26.20 14.28
C PRO A 12 22.75 -25.22 13.65
N GLY A 13 22.64 -25.20 12.31
CA GLY A 13 21.66 -24.36 11.62
C GLY A 13 20.22 -24.77 11.87
N GLU A 14 19.95 -26.08 11.98
CA GLU A 14 18.61 -26.59 12.31
C GLU A 14 18.23 -26.25 13.75
N TYR A 15 19.18 -26.37 14.67
CA TYR A 15 19.00 -25.95 16.06
C TYR A 15 18.65 -24.45 16.15
N VAL A 16 19.42 -23.58 15.48
CA VAL A 16 19.17 -22.13 15.46
C VAL A 16 17.77 -21.81 14.95
N ILE A 17 17.34 -22.40 13.82
CA ILE A 17 16.00 -22.15 13.26
C ILE A 17 14.91 -22.62 14.22
N LYS A 18 15.04 -23.82 14.79
CA LYS A 18 14.06 -24.38 15.73
C LYS A 18 13.94 -23.54 16.99
N SER A 19 15.06 -23.14 17.59
CA SER A 19 15.06 -22.29 18.79
C SER A 19 14.47 -20.92 18.53
N LEU A 20 14.86 -20.28 17.42
CA LEU A 20 14.34 -18.96 17.05
C LEU A 20 12.83 -19.00 16.76
N PHE A 21 12.38 -20.03 16.04
CA PHE A 21 10.97 -20.19 15.73
C PHE A 21 10.13 -20.55 16.97
N ALA A 22 10.67 -21.35 17.89
CA ALA A 22 10.02 -21.65 19.16
C ALA A 22 9.82 -20.37 20.00
N GLU A 23 10.85 -19.53 20.10
CA GLU A 23 10.74 -18.23 20.78
C GLU A 23 9.70 -17.33 20.08
N PHE A 24 9.73 -17.27 18.75
CA PHE A 24 8.70 -16.56 17.97
C PHE A 24 7.29 -17.03 18.28
N ALA A 25 7.05 -18.34 18.30
CA ALA A 25 5.72 -18.89 18.57
C ALA A 25 5.23 -18.54 19.97
N VAL A 26 6.11 -18.59 20.99
CA VAL A 26 5.78 -18.21 22.38
C VAL A 26 5.45 -16.72 22.48
N GLN A 27 6.28 -15.85 21.88
CA GLN A 27 6.04 -14.41 21.93
C GLN A 27 4.79 -14.02 21.11
N ALA A 28 4.56 -14.65 19.96
CA ALA A 28 3.37 -14.42 19.16
C ALA A 28 2.09 -14.78 19.93
N GLU A 29 2.04 -15.93 20.60
CA GLU A 29 0.90 -16.35 21.43
C GLU A 29 0.65 -15.35 22.56
N LYS A 30 1.70 -14.94 23.28
CA LYS A 30 1.59 -13.93 24.35
C LYS A 30 1.03 -12.61 23.82
N LYS A 31 1.43 -12.17 22.61
CA LYS A 31 0.91 -10.95 22.00
C LYS A 31 -0.56 -11.11 21.59
N ILE A 32 -0.95 -12.28 21.09
CA ILE A 32 -2.34 -12.61 20.79
C ILE A 32 -3.18 -12.56 22.08
N GLU A 33 -2.74 -13.19 23.16
CA GLU A 33 -3.43 -13.15 24.46
C GLU A 33 -3.63 -11.71 24.95
N VAL A 34 -2.61 -10.86 24.83
CA VAL A 34 -2.70 -9.44 25.21
C VAL A 34 -3.78 -8.71 24.41
N VAL A 35 -3.79 -8.82 23.08
CA VAL A 35 -4.80 -8.12 22.26
C VAL A 35 -6.21 -8.69 22.41
N MET A 36 -6.33 -9.95 22.83
CA MET A 36 -7.60 -10.60 23.16
C MET A 36 -8.17 -10.15 24.51
N ALA A 37 -7.31 -9.69 25.42
CA ALA A 37 -7.72 -9.08 26.69
C ALA A 37 -8.08 -7.59 26.55
N GLU A 38 -7.80 -6.97 25.40
CA GLU A 38 -8.12 -5.56 25.13
C GLU A 38 -9.56 -5.35 24.66
N PRO A 39 -10.12 -4.14 24.82
CA PRO A 39 -11.43 -3.80 24.28
C PRO A 39 -11.51 -4.02 22.77
N LEU A 40 -12.65 -4.52 22.28
CA LEU A 40 -12.85 -4.82 20.85
C LEU A 40 -12.66 -3.59 19.94
N GLU A 41 -12.96 -2.39 20.44
CA GLU A 41 -12.81 -1.13 19.71
C GLU A 41 -11.34 -0.71 19.55
N LYS A 42 -10.43 -1.25 20.37
CA LYS A 42 -9.00 -0.94 20.26
C LYS A 42 -8.43 -1.62 19.02
N LEU A 43 -7.87 -0.83 18.11
CA LEU A 43 -7.22 -1.34 16.90
C LEU A 43 -5.98 -2.17 17.25
N LEU A 44 -5.79 -3.29 16.56
CA LEU A 44 -4.64 -4.18 16.72
C LEU A 44 -3.30 -3.46 16.50
N SER A 45 -3.27 -2.47 15.61
CA SER A 45 -2.07 -1.68 15.33
C SER A 45 -1.58 -0.84 16.52
N ARG A 46 -2.37 -0.68 17.59
CA ARG A 46 -1.92 0.00 18.82
C ARG A 46 -1.09 -0.90 19.73
N SER A 47 -1.00 -2.19 19.43
CA SER A 47 -0.34 -3.18 20.29
C SER A 47 0.59 -4.11 19.50
N LEU A 48 0.32 -4.33 18.21
CA LEU A 48 1.09 -5.24 17.36
C LEU A 48 1.98 -4.53 16.33
N GLN A 49 1.79 -3.23 16.07
CA GLN A 49 2.55 -2.54 15.03
C GLN A 49 4.05 -2.50 15.36
N ARG A 50 4.89 -2.50 14.31
CA ARG A 50 6.34 -2.28 14.43
C ARG A 50 6.63 -1.05 15.29
N GLY A 51 7.55 -1.17 16.25
CA GLY A 51 7.91 -0.12 17.21
C GLY A 51 7.17 -0.19 18.54
N GLU A 52 6.06 -0.94 18.65
CA GLU A 52 5.32 -1.11 19.91
C GLU A 52 6.01 -2.11 20.85
N ASP A 53 6.82 -3.03 20.33
CA ASP A 53 7.60 -4.00 21.11
C ASP A 53 8.95 -4.26 20.46
N LEU A 54 9.99 -3.59 20.98
CA LEU A 54 11.35 -3.68 20.46
C LEU A 54 11.95 -5.09 20.56
N GLN A 55 11.54 -5.90 21.55
CA GLN A 55 12.03 -7.27 21.69
C GLN A 55 11.44 -8.15 20.58
N PHE A 56 10.15 -8.00 20.32
CA PHE A 56 9.49 -8.71 19.23
C PHE A 56 10.01 -8.26 17.85
N ASP A 57 10.24 -6.96 17.65
CA ASP A 57 10.85 -6.43 16.43
C ASP A 57 12.26 -7.00 16.21
N GLN A 58 13.07 -7.11 17.27
CA GLN A 58 14.39 -7.75 17.19
C GLN A 58 14.30 -9.23 16.84
N LEU A 59 13.27 -9.93 17.35
CA LEU A 59 13.02 -11.33 17.02
C LEU A 59 12.68 -11.50 15.53
N ILE A 60 11.80 -10.66 14.99
CA ILE A 60 11.47 -10.66 13.55
C ILE A 60 12.72 -10.32 12.71
N SER A 61 13.52 -9.33 13.11
CA SER A 61 14.77 -8.97 12.45
C SER A 61 15.77 -10.15 12.43
N SER A 62 15.85 -10.88 13.54
CA SER A 62 16.67 -12.10 13.64
C SER A 62 16.17 -13.20 12.69
N MET A 63 14.84 -13.37 12.57
CA MET A 63 14.25 -14.30 11.60
C MET A 63 14.59 -13.91 10.15
N SER A 64 14.57 -12.61 9.83
CA SER A 64 15.00 -12.11 8.51
C SER A 64 16.47 -12.42 8.23
N SER A 65 17.34 -12.19 9.21
CA SER A 65 18.77 -12.49 9.08
C SER A 65 19.03 -13.99 8.84
N VAL A 66 18.31 -14.86 9.56
CA VAL A 66 18.39 -16.32 9.36
C VAL A 66 17.80 -16.73 8.00
N ALA A 67 16.77 -16.03 7.52
CA ALA A 67 16.15 -16.31 6.23
C ALA A 67 17.11 -16.20 5.05
N GLU A 68 18.17 -15.38 5.13
CA GLU A 68 19.25 -15.31 4.13
C GLU A 68 19.87 -16.67 3.80
N HIS A 69 19.79 -17.63 4.72
CA HIS A 69 20.40 -18.96 4.58
C HIS A 69 19.39 -20.10 4.45
N CYS A 70 18.11 -19.88 4.81
CA CYS A 70 17.13 -20.96 4.87
C CYS A 70 15.67 -20.52 4.63
N LEU A 71 15.44 -19.44 3.88
CA LEU A 71 14.11 -18.89 3.59
C LEU A 71 13.02 -19.93 3.25
N PRO A 72 13.18 -20.89 2.32
CA PRO A 72 12.14 -21.90 2.06
C PRO A 72 11.73 -22.72 3.28
N SER A 73 12.71 -23.12 4.12
CA SER A 73 12.43 -23.88 5.34
C SER A 73 11.74 -23.01 6.38
N LEU A 74 12.19 -21.76 6.55
CA LEU A 74 11.55 -20.81 7.46
C LEU A 74 10.12 -20.49 7.05
N LEU A 75 9.88 -20.25 5.76
CA LEU A 75 8.54 -20.01 5.22
C LEU A 75 7.62 -21.21 5.43
N ARG A 76 8.08 -22.44 5.16
CA ARG A 76 7.28 -23.65 5.43
C ARG A 76 6.86 -23.73 6.89
N THR A 77 7.80 -23.56 7.82
CA THR A 77 7.50 -23.58 9.25
C THR A 77 6.54 -22.45 9.65
N LEU A 78 6.71 -21.25 9.08
CA LEU A 78 5.83 -20.12 9.32
C LEU A 78 4.40 -20.37 8.81
N PHE A 79 4.26 -20.94 7.60
CA PHE A 79 2.96 -21.34 7.04
C PHE A 79 2.31 -22.45 7.85
N ASP A 80 3.08 -23.43 8.34
CA ASP A 80 2.56 -24.49 9.20
C ASP A 80 2.05 -23.92 10.54
N TRP A 81 2.78 -22.96 11.13
CA TRP A 81 2.30 -22.23 12.31
C TRP A 81 1.01 -21.47 12.01
N TYR A 82 0.97 -20.72 10.90
CA TYR A 82 -0.22 -19.96 10.50
C TYR A 82 -1.45 -20.86 10.29
N LYS A 83 -1.28 -22.00 9.61
CA LYS A 83 -2.34 -23.00 9.41
C LYS A 83 -2.83 -23.60 10.73
N ARG A 84 -1.91 -23.88 11.67
CA ARG A 84 -2.29 -24.39 13.00
C ARG A 84 -3.08 -23.35 13.81
N GLN A 85 -2.78 -22.06 13.65
CA GLN A 85 -3.50 -20.99 14.35
C GLN A 85 -4.96 -20.85 13.87
N ASN A 86 -5.19 -21.04 12.57
CA ASN A 86 -6.50 -20.88 11.94
C ASN A 86 -7.37 -22.15 11.97
N GLY A 87 -6.91 -23.23 12.62
CA GLY A 87 -7.55 -24.54 12.56
C GLY A 87 -7.30 -25.25 11.23
N THR A 88 -7.14 -26.57 11.25
CA THR A 88 -7.17 -27.40 10.04
C THR A 88 -8.41 -27.05 9.20
N GLU A 89 -8.25 -26.94 7.88
CA GLU A 89 -9.14 -26.33 6.86
C GLU A 89 -10.65 -26.69 6.88
N ASP A 90 -11.12 -27.51 7.82
CA ASP A 90 -12.53 -27.96 7.98
C ASP A 90 -13.43 -27.03 8.83
N GLU A 91 -12.89 -26.03 9.52
CA GLU A 91 -13.70 -25.08 10.31
C GLU A 91 -13.66 -23.65 9.77
N SER A 92 -13.76 -23.46 8.45
CA SER A 92 -14.03 -22.11 7.92
C SER A 92 -15.43 -21.66 8.37
N TYR A 93 -15.50 -20.85 9.42
CA TYR A 93 -16.73 -20.20 9.85
C TYR A 93 -17.23 -19.28 8.72
N GLU A 94 -18.17 -19.79 7.92
CA GLU A 94 -18.98 -18.94 7.05
C GLU A 94 -19.87 -18.06 7.91
N TYR A 95 -19.52 -16.78 8.01
CA TYR A 95 -20.41 -15.76 8.55
C TYR A 95 -21.72 -15.76 7.74
N ARG A 96 -22.81 -16.27 8.32
CA ARG A 96 -24.17 -16.13 7.77
C ARG A 96 -24.85 -14.93 8.41
N PRO A 97 -25.13 -13.85 7.66
CA PRO A 97 -25.96 -12.76 8.18
C PRO A 97 -27.38 -13.29 8.40
N ARG A 98 -27.81 -13.46 9.66
CA ARG A 98 -29.19 -13.85 9.99
C ARG A 98 -30.08 -12.63 10.22
N SER A 99 -31.26 -12.68 9.60
CA SER A 99 -32.35 -11.72 9.81
C SER A 99 -32.99 -11.89 11.19
N SER A 100 -32.78 -10.89 12.05
CA SER A 100 -33.75 -10.33 13.00
C SER A 100 -34.70 -11.29 13.74
N THR A 101 -34.27 -11.75 14.91
CA THR A 101 -35.07 -11.76 16.16
C THR A 101 -34.09 -11.66 17.32
N LYS A 102 -34.15 -10.60 18.14
CA LYS A 102 -33.18 -10.33 19.22
C LYS A 102 -33.49 -11.21 20.44
N SER A 103 -32.75 -12.30 20.64
CA SER A 103 -32.68 -12.99 21.92
C SER A 103 -31.35 -12.70 22.63
N LYS A 104 -31.30 -12.79 23.97
CA LYS A 104 -30.04 -12.62 24.75
C LYS A 104 -28.95 -13.62 24.35
N GLY A 105 -29.31 -14.78 23.81
CA GLY A 105 -28.36 -15.76 23.29
C GLY A 105 -27.66 -15.31 22.01
N ASP A 106 -28.33 -14.50 21.17
CA ASP A 106 -27.78 -14.00 19.91
C ASP A 106 -26.73 -12.90 20.12
N GLU A 107 -26.79 -12.16 21.23
CA GLU A 107 -25.80 -11.13 21.57
C GLU A 107 -24.50 -11.74 22.11
N GLN A 108 -24.59 -12.74 23.00
CA GLN A 108 -23.41 -13.46 23.50
C GLN A 108 -22.70 -14.25 22.40
N GLN A 109 -23.45 -14.88 21.49
CA GLN A 109 -22.86 -15.57 20.34
C GLN A 109 -22.13 -14.57 19.42
N ARG A 110 -22.71 -13.40 19.17
CA ARG A 110 -22.11 -12.36 18.32
C ARG A 110 -20.83 -11.78 18.93
N GLU A 111 -20.79 -11.57 20.24
CA GLU A 111 -19.58 -11.13 20.93
C GLU A 111 -18.46 -12.18 20.82
N ARG A 112 -18.80 -13.46 20.97
CA ARG A 112 -17.87 -14.58 20.73
C ARG A 112 -17.34 -14.59 19.29
N ASP A 113 -18.22 -14.40 18.30
CA ASP A 113 -17.83 -14.38 16.88
C ASP A 113 -16.85 -13.22 16.60
N TYR A 114 -17.07 -12.02 17.17
CA TYR A 114 -16.15 -10.89 17.04
C TYR A 114 -14.80 -11.14 17.73
N LEU A 115 -14.78 -11.84 18.85
CA LEU A 115 -13.53 -12.22 19.53
C LEU A 115 -12.74 -13.24 18.69
N LEU A 116 -13.40 -14.24 18.11
CA LEU A 116 -12.75 -15.21 17.21
C LEU A 116 -12.17 -14.51 15.98
N GLU A 117 -12.94 -13.64 15.34
CA GLU A 117 -12.45 -12.84 14.21
C GLU A 117 -11.27 -11.94 14.61
N ARG A 118 -11.31 -11.32 15.80
CA ARG A 118 -10.21 -10.50 16.30
C ARG A 118 -8.93 -11.31 16.48
N ARG A 119 -9.04 -12.55 17.00
CA ARG A 119 -7.92 -13.48 17.13
C ARG A 119 -7.31 -13.80 15.77
N ASP A 120 -8.13 -14.15 14.79
CA ASP A 120 -7.67 -14.48 13.43
C ASP A 120 -6.96 -13.28 12.78
N LEU A 121 -7.52 -12.07 12.95
CA LEU A 121 -6.89 -10.84 12.48
C LEU A 121 -5.55 -10.55 13.19
N ALA A 122 -5.42 -10.88 14.49
CA ALA A 122 -4.14 -10.75 15.21
C ALA A 122 -3.09 -11.73 14.68
N VAL A 123 -3.49 -12.97 14.35
CA VAL A 123 -2.63 -13.97 13.71
C VAL A 123 -2.18 -13.46 12.34
N ASP A 124 -3.10 -12.99 11.50
CA ASP A 124 -2.79 -12.38 10.20
C ASP A 124 -1.81 -11.20 10.34
N PHE A 125 -2.00 -10.35 11.35
CA PHE A 125 -1.14 -9.20 11.60
C PHE A 125 0.30 -9.65 11.82
N ILE A 126 0.52 -10.52 12.81
CA ILE A 126 1.85 -11.02 13.17
C ILE A 126 2.48 -11.76 11.98
N PHE A 127 1.70 -12.58 11.30
CA PHE A 127 2.14 -13.32 10.12
C PHE A 127 2.63 -12.38 9.01
N CYS A 128 1.89 -11.31 8.71
CA CYS A 128 2.30 -10.31 7.73
C CYS A 128 3.58 -9.57 8.14
N LEU A 129 3.75 -9.22 9.43
CA LEU A 129 4.97 -8.57 9.90
C LEU A 129 6.21 -9.41 9.61
N VAL A 130 6.14 -10.71 9.88
CA VAL A 130 7.23 -11.64 9.58
C VAL A 130 7.43 -11.78 8.08
N LEU A 131 6.37 -11.99 7.30
CA LEU A 131 6.45 -12.13 5.84
C LEU A 131 7.12 -10.93 5.17
N VAL A 132 6.75 -9.70 5.56
CA VAL A 132 7.35 -8.47 5.02
C VAL A 132 8.86 -8.46 5.21
N GLU A 133 9.37 -8.95 6.35
CA GLU A 133 10.80 -8.97 6.63
C GLU A 133 11.54 -10.12 5.95
N VAL A 134 11.01 -11.35 6.00
CA VAL A 134 11.73 -12.53 5.47
C VAL A 134 11.68 -12.60 3.95
N LEU A 135 10.61 -12.13 3.29
CA LEU A 135 10.50 -12.18 1.82
C LEU A 135 11.49 -11.24 1.12
N LYS A 136 12.09 -10.28 1.84
CA LYS A 136 13.19 -9.45 1.31
C LYS A 136 14.41 -10.29 0.92
N GLN A 137 14.55 -11.49 1.48
CA GLN A 137 15.69 -12.38 1.25
C GLN A 137 15.55 -13.30 0.02
N ILE A 138 14.44 -13.23 -0.73
CA ILE A 138 14.27 -14.00 -1.98
C ILE A 138 15.43 -13.82 -2.98
N PRO A 139 15.99 -12.61 -3.20
CA PRO A 139 17.11 -12.43 -4.14
C PRO A 139 18.37 -13.22 -3.78
N VAL A 140 18.65 -13.38 -2.48
CA VAL A 140 19.84 -14.11 -1.98
C VAL A 140 19.55 -15.59 -1.72
N HIS A 141 18.29 -15.94 -1.45
CA HIS A 141 17.88 -17.31 -1.22
C HIS A 141 16.51 -17.62 -1.88
N PRO A 142 16.53 -18.01 -3.17
CA PRO A 142 15.31 -18.19 -3.96
C PRO A 142 14.30 -19.18 -3.38
N VAL A 143 13.02 -18.85 -3.52
CA VAL A 143 11.90 -19.64 -3.02
C VAL A 143 11.21 -20.40 -4.16
N PRO A 144 10.83 -21.68 -3.97
CA PRO A 144 10.03 -22.45 -4.91
C PRO A 144 8.69 -21.78 -5.26
N ASP A 145 8.28 -21.91 -6.52
CA ASP A 145 7.04 -21.30 -7.01
C ASP A 145 5.76 -21.67 -6.24
N PRO A 146 5.58 -22.91 -5.71
CA PRO A 146 4.40 -23.24 -4.90
C PRO A 146 4.23 -22.33 -3.66
N ILE A 147 5.33 -22.01 -2.96
CA ILE A 147 5.29 -21.13 -1.78
C ILE A 147 4.97 -19.69 -2.21
N VAL A 148 5.51 -19.24 -3.37
CA VAL A 148 5.15 -17.93 -3.94
C VAL A 148 3.65 -17.86 -4.26
N GLN A 149 3.08 -18.91 -4.84
CA GLN A 149 1.64 -18.98 -5.12
C GLN A 149 0.80 -19.01 -3.83
N GLU A 150 1.30 -19.65 -2.77
CA GLU A 150 0.62 -19.67 -1.46
C GLU A 150 0.54 -18.25 -0.85
N VAL A 151 1.65 -17.50 -0.85
CA VAL A 151 1.65 -16.08 -0.42
C VAL A 151 0.68 -15.24 -1.27
N LEU A 152 0.71 -15.41 -2.60
CA LEU A 152 -0.18 -14.68 -3.50
C LEU A 152 -1.65 -15.01 -3.23
N ASN A 153 -2.01 -16.29 -3.12
CA ASN A 153 -3.39 -16.70 -2.91
C ASN A 153 -3.93 -16.19 -1.57
N LEU A 154 -3.10 -16.21 -0.52
CA LEU A 154 -3.47 -15.69 0.78
C LEU A 154 -3.70 -14.17 0.73
N ALA A 155 -2.73 -13.39 0.22
CA ALA A 155 -2.89 -11.94 0.12
C ALA A 155 -4.12 -11.53 -0.70
N PHE A 156 -4.33 -12.16 -1.87
CA PHE A 156 -5.47 -11.85 -2.73
C PHE A 156 -6.81 -12.29 -2.13
N LYS A 157 -6.84 -13.29 -1.24
CA LYS A 157 -8.03 -13.61 -0.44
C LYS A 157 -8.43 -12.43 0.46
N HIS A 158 -7.46 -11.71 1.03
CA HIS A 158 -7.71 -10.52 1.87
C HIS A 158 -8.05 -9.26 1.07
N PHE A 159 -7.79 -9.23 -0.23
CA PHE A 159 -8.24 -8.13 -1.10
C PHE A 159 -9.67 -8.30 -1.61
N LYS A 160 -10.25 -9.50 -1.51
CA LYS A 160 -11.66 -9.72 -1.87
C LYS A 160 -12.54 -8.98 -0.87
N HIS A 161 -13.38 -8.08 -1.40
CA HIS A 161 -14.41 -7.48 -0.58
C HIS A 161 -15.36 -8.57 -0.08
N LYS A 162 -15.64 -8.56 1.22
CA LYS A 162 -16.55 -9.51 1.85
C LYS A 162 -17.76 -8.73 2.40
N GLU A 163 -18.95 -9.21 2.09
CA GLU A 163 -20.19 -8.65 2.62
C GLU A 163 -20.33 -8.97 4.12
N GLY A 164 -20.93 -8.06 4.89
CA GLY A 164 -21.26 -8.30 6.31
C GLY A 164 -20.22 -7.82 7.33
N TYR A 165 -19.10 -7.22 6.90
CA TYR A 165 -18.13 -6.58 7.80
C TYR A 165 -18.64 -5.22 8.34
N SER A 166 -19.78 -5.23 9.00
CA SER A 166 -20.27 -4.12 9.81
C SER A 166 -20.16 -4.53 11.28
N GLY A 167 -18.95 -4.38 11.84
CA GLY A 167 -18.63 -4.78 13.22
C GLY A 167 -17.46 -4.00 13.78
N THR A 168 -17.13 -4.26 15.05
CA THR A 168 -16.01 -3.61 15.75
C THR A 168 -14.65 -3.88 15.10
N ASN A 169 -14.52 -4.96 14.33
CA ASN A 169 -13.28 -5.37 13.65
C ASN A 169 -13.06 -4.75 12.26
N THR A 170 -14.01 -4.00 11.68
CA THR A 170 -13.88 -3.48 10.30
C THR A 170 -12.59 -2.67 10.10
N GLY A 171 -12.18 -1.88 11.10
CA GLY A 171 -10.91 -1.14 11.07
C GLY A 171 -9.68 -2.06 11.01
N ASN A 172 -9.68 -3.15 11.78
CA ASN A 172 -8.60 -4.13 11.78
C ASN A 172 -8.51 -4.87 10.44
N VAL A 173 -9.64 -5.19 9.81
CA VAL A 173 -9.68 -5.84 8.49
C VAL A 173 -9.00 -4.99 7.42
N HIS A 174 -9.23 -3.67 7.44
CA HIS A 174 -8.53 -2.75 6.53
C HIS A 174 -7.02 -2.70 6.81
N ILE A 175 -6.61 -2.75 8.08
CA ILE A 175 -5.19 -2.81 8.45
C ILE A 175 -4.56 -4.11 7.95
N ILE A 176 -5.24 -5.25 8.08
CA ILE A 176 -4.74 -6.54 7.57
C ILE A 176 -4.64 -6.52 6.05
N ALA A 177 -5.62 -5.99 5.34
CA ALA A 177 -5.53 -5.82 3.89
C ALA A 177 -4.33 -4.94 3.49
N ASP A 178 -4.04 -3.88 4.26
CA ASP A 178 -2.88 -3.03 4.04
C ASP A 178 -1.56 -3.75 4.30
N LEU A 179 -1.47 -4.57 5.35
CA LEU A 179 -0.29 -5.40 5.63
C LEU A 179 -0.06 -6.43 4.52
N TYR A 180 -1.10 -7.10 4.02
CA TYR A 180 -0.98 -7.99 2.86
C TYR A 180 -0.60 -7.23 1.58
N ALA A 181 -1.06 -5.98 1.41
CA ALA A 181 -0.60 -5.13 0.32
C ALA A 181 0.92 -4.85 0.43
N GLU A 182 1.44 -4.64 1.64
CA GLU A 182 2.88 -4.49 1.91
C GLU A 182 3.64 -5.79 1.56
N VAL A 183 3.13 -6.96 1.97
CA VAL A 183 3.67 -8.28 1.60
C VAL A 183 3.76 -8.42 0.08
N ILE A 184 2.71 -8.05 -0.66
CA ILE A 184 2.71 -8.06 -2.13
C ILE A 184 3.74 -7.08 -2.70
N GLY A 185 3.88 -5.89 -2.11
CA GLY A 185 4.88 -4.90 -2.49
C GLY A 185 6.32 -5.43 -2.39
N VAL A 186 6.64 -6.12 -1.28
CA VAL A 186 7.95 -6.77 -1.09
C VAL A 186 8.13 -7.93 -2.05
N LEU A 187 7.13 -8.81 -2.18
CA LEU A 187 7.19 -9.97 -3.08
C LEU A 187 7.39 -9.54 -4.53
N ALA A 188 6.75 -8.44 -4.96
CA ALA A 188 6.89 -7.89 -6.30
C ALA A 188 8.33 -7.47 -6.64
N GLN A 189 9.18 -7.16 -5.65
CA GLN A 189 10.59 -6.86 -5.90
C GLN A 189 11.36 -8.07 -6.47
N SER A 190 10.94 -9.29 -6.15
CA SER A 190 11.64 -10.49 -6.65
C SER A 190 10.80 -11.32 -7.62
N LYS A 191 9.47 -11.23 -7.54
CA LYS A 191 8.52 -12.07 -8.27
C LYS A 191 7.46 -11.22 -9.00
N PHE A 192 7.88 -10.11 -9.59
CA PHE A 192 7.01 -9.14 -10.27
C PHE A 192 6.04 -9.78 -11.26
N GLN A 193 6.51 -10.65 -12.16
CA GLN A 193 5.64 -11.26 -13.18
C GLN A 193 4.53 -12.13 -12.57
N ALA A 194 4.81 -12.82 -11.46
CA ALA A 194 3.80 -13.62 -10.77
C ALA A 194 2.72 -12.72 -10.12
N VAL A 195 3.15 -11.65 -9.45
CA VAL A 195 2.24 -10.65 -8.85
C VAL A 195 1.39 -9.98 -9.94
N ARG A 196 2.02 -9.48 -11.02
CA ARG A 196 1.33 -8.86 -12.17
C ARG A 196 0.30 -9.82 -12.77
N LYS A 197 0.69 -11.06 -13.06
CA LYS A 197 -0.20 -12.07 -13.65
C LYS A 197 -1.42 -12.30 -12.75
N LYS A 198 -1.22 -12.47 -11.45
CA LYS A 198 -2.31 -12.67 -10.47
C LYS A 198 -3.25 -11.46 -10.43
N PHE A 199 -2.71 -10.25 -10.31
CA PHE A 199 -3.49 -9.00 -10.31
C PHE A 199 -4.31 -8.82 -11.58
N VAL A 200 -3.68 -8.94 -12.75
CA VAL A 200 -4.37 -8.74 -14.03
C VAL A 200 -5.47 -9.79 -14.23
N THR A 201 -5.26 -11.02 -13.77
CA THR A 201 -6.27 -12.08 -13.84
C THR A 201 -7.50 -11.75 -12.98
N GLU A 202 -7.30 -11.44 -11.70
CA GLU A 202 -8.40 -11.11 -10.77
C GLU A 202 -9.13 -9.83 -11.20
N LEU A 203 -8.41 -8.83 -11.72
CA LEU A 203 -9.02 -7.60 -12.23
C LEU A 203 -9.89 -7.86 -13.47
N LYS A 204 -9.40 -8.70 -14.40
CA LYS A 204 -10.18 -9.09 -15.59
C LYS A 204 -11.45 -9.85 -15.20
N GLU A 205 -11.37 -10.76 -14.24
CA GLU A 205 -12.52 -11.50 -13.72
C GLU A 205 -13.56 -10.55 -13.11
N LEU A 206 -13.14 -9.57 -12.29
CA LEU A 206 -14.05 -8.60 -11.70
C LEU A 206 -14.70 -7.68 -12.76
N ARG A 207 -13.94 -7.28 -13.78
CA ARG A 207 -14.45 -6.44 -14.89
C ARG A 207 -15.51 -7.14 -15.75
N GLN A 208 -15.50 -8.48 -15.81
CA GLN A 208 -16.48 -9.26 -16.57
C GLN A 208 -17.80 -9.46 -15.82
N LYS A 209 -17.82 -9.22 -14.51
CA LYS A 209 -19.04 -9.33 -13.69
C LYS A 209 -20.00 -8.17 -13.99
N GLU A 210 -21.29 -8.42 -13.76
CA GLU A 210 -22.31 -7.38 -13.80
C GLU A 210 -21.97 -6.26 -12.80
N GLN A 211 -22.08 -5.01 -13.25
CA GLN A 211 -21.68 -3.87 -12.44
C GLN A 211 -22.66 -3.68 -11.28
N SER A 212 -22.13 -3.74 -10.07
CA SER A 212 -22.85 -3.49 -8.82
C SER A 212 -21.94 -2.76 -7.84
N PRO A 213 -22.49 -2.10 -6.80
CA PRO A 213 -21.67 -1.46 -5.76
C PRO A 213 -20.65 -2.42 -5.11
N HIS A 214 -21.04 -3.69 -4.96
CA HIS A 214 -20.15 -4.74 -4.45
C HIS A 214 -18.96 -4.99 -5.38
N VAL A 215 -19.19 -5.08 -6.70
CA VAL A 215 -18.12 -5.27 -7.69
C VAL A 215 -17.21 -4.06 -7.74
N VAL A 216 -17.76 -2.84 -7.67
CA VAL A 216 -16.99 -1.59 -7.58
C VAL A 216 -16.05 -1.63 -6.37
N GLN A 217 -16.57 -1.97 -5.19
CA GLN A 217 -15.76 -2.06 -3.97
C GLN A 217 -14.70 -3.17 -4.04
N SER A 218 -15.03 -4.31 -4.64
CA SER A 218 -14.07 -5.40 -4.89
C SER A 218 -12.91 -4.96 -5.78
N ILE A 219 -13.21 -4.20 -6.84
CA ILE A 219 -12.20 -3.63 -7.74
C ILE A 219 -11.33 -2.63 -6.99
N ILE A 220 -11.92 -1.74 -6.19
CA ILE A 220 -11.18 -0.76 -5.38
C ILE A 220 -10.26 -1.47 -4.39
N SER A 221 -10.75 -2.46 -3.64
CA SER A 221 -9.94 -3.24 -2.71
C SER A 221 -8.78 -3.96 -3.39
N LEU A 222 -9.01 -4.53 -4.58
CA LEU A 222 -7.95 -5.14 -5.39
C LEU A 222 -6.89 -4.13 -5.83
N ILE A 223 -7.30 -2.93 -6.30
CA ILE A 223 -6.39 -1.83 -6.69
C ILE A 223 -5.54 -1.40 -5.49
N MET A 224 -6.15 -1.22 -4.32
CA MET A 224 -5.45 -0.84 -3.09
C MET A 224 -4.45 -1.91 -2.62
N GLY A 225 -4.69 -3.18 -2.94
CA GLY A 225 -3.75 -4.28 -2.71
C GLY A 225 -2.39 -4.11 -3.39
N MET A 226 -2.29 -3.22 -4.40
CA MET A 226 -1.05 -2.94 -5.13
C MET A 226 -0.34 -1.65 -4.67
N LYS A 227 -0.85 -0.93 -3.66
CA LYS A 227 -0.36 0.41 -3.29
C LYS A 227 1.12 0.47 -2.87
N PHE A 228 1.66 -0.64 -2.37
CA PHE A 228 3.07 -0.76 -1.98
C PHE A 228 3.97 -1.27 -3.10
N PHE A 229 3.46 -1.43 -4.33
CA PHE A 229 4.31 -1.70 -5.49
C PHE A 229 5.34 -0.58 -5.65
N ARG A 230 6.61 -0.97 -5.82
CA ARG A 230 7.72 -0.03 -6.05
C ARG A 230 8.40 -0.37 -7.37
N VAL A 231 8.49 0.64 -8.23
CA VAL A 231 9.21 0.55 -9.50
C VAL A 231 10.68 0.36 -9.23
N LYS A 232 11.29 -0.64 -9.87
CA LYS A 232 12.73 -0.77 -9.91
C LYS A 232 13.30 0.18 -10.96
N MET A 233 14.23 1.02 -10.54
CA MET A 233 14.87 2.00 -11.44
C MET A 233 15.96 1.38 -12.31
N TYR A 234 16.47 0.21 -11.92
CA TYR A 234 17.53 -0.52 -12.63
C TYR A 234 17.34 -2.04 -12.46
N PRO A 235 17.66 -2.85 -13.49
CA PRO A 235 18.05 -2.44 -14.84
C PRO A 235 16.85 -1.91 -15.65
N VAL A 236 17.12 -1.33 -16.83
CA VAL A 236 16.10 -0.62 -17.62
C VAL A 236 14.94 -1.53 -18.01
N GLU A 237 15.18 -2.83 -18.20
CA GLU A 237 14.17 -3.83 -18.54
C GLU A 237 13.15 -4.01 -17.40
N GLU A 238 13.59 -3.97 -16.14
CA GLU A 238 12.69 -4.04 -14.98
C GLU A 238 11.90 -2.74 -14.80
N PHE A 239 12.52 -1.59 -15.11
CA PHE A 239 11.83 -0.30 -15.16
C PHE A 239 10.74 -0.29 -16.23
N GLU A 240 11.06 -0.71 -17.46
CA GLU A 240 10.12 -0.81 -18.57
C GLU A 240 8.97 -1.78 -18.25
N ALA A 241 9.27 -2.96 -17.70
CA ALA A 241 8.25 -3.92 -17.30
C ALA A 241 7.29 -3.34 -16.24
N SER A 242 7.80 -2.56 -15.30
CA SER A 242 6.98 -1.85 -14.30
C SER A 242 6.04 -0.83 -14.96
N PHE A 243 6.55 -0.05 -15.93
CA PHE A 243 5.74 0.94 -16.63
C PHE A 243 4.76 0.33 -17.64
N GLN A 244 5.05 -0.83 -18.23
CA GLN A 244 4.08 -1.59 -19.02
C GLN A 244 2.88 -2.01 -18.16
N PHE A 245 3.12 -2.50 -16.95
CA PHE A 245 2.04 -2.77 -15.99
C PHE A 245 1.25 -1.51 -15.64
N MET A 246 1.95 -0.40 -15.35
CA MET A 246 1.29 0.88 -15.07
C MET A 246 0.44 1.36 -16.25
N GLN A 247 0.89 1.14 -17.49
CA GLN A 247 0.15 1.48 -18.70
C GLN A 247 -1.13 0.64 -18.86
N GLU A 248 -1.13 -0.65 -18.50
CA GLU A 248 -2.36 -1.47 -18.47
C GLU A 248 -3.39 -0.91 -17.47
N CYS A 249 -2.93 -0.52 -16.28
CA CYS A 249 -3.79 0.13 -15.30
C CYS A 249 -4.29 1.51 -15.78
N ALA A 250 -3.44 2.26 -16.48
CA ALA A 250 -3.79 3.57 -17.02
C ALA A 250 -4.81 3.49 -18.16
N GLN A 251 -4.70 2.46 -19.01
CA GLN A 251 -5.72 2.17 -20.00
C GLN A 251 -7.08 1.93 -19.33
N TYR A 252 -7.11 1.16 -18.24
CA TYR A 252 -8.33 0.97 -17.47
C TYR A 252 -8.85 2.28 -16.82
N PHE A 253 -7.97 3.15 -16.32
CA PHE A 253 -8.34 4.47 -15.80
C PHE A 253 -9.05 5.35 -16.85
N LEU A 254 -8.61 5.28 -18.10
CA LEU A 254 -9.23 6.01 -19.21
C LEU A 254 -10.59 5.41 -19.61
N GLU A 255 -10.71 4.07 -19.61
CA GLU A 255 -11.94 3.35 -19.97
C GLU A 255 -13.04 3.43 -18.92
N VAL A 256 -12.67 3.40 -17.62
CA VAL A 256 -13.65 3.27 -16.54
C VAL A 256 -14.47 4.55 -16.37
N LYS A 257 -15.81 4.37 -16.27
CA LYS A 257 -16.77 5.46 -16.07
C LYS A 257 -17.04 5.72 -14.59
N ASP A 258 -16.95 4.68 -13.77
CA ASP A 258 -17.16 4.77 -12.33
C ASP A 258 -16.11 5.70 -11.69
N LYS A 259 -16.58 6.68 -10.90
CA LYS A 259 -15.72 7.71 -10.34
C LYS A 259 -14.81 7.16 -9.23
N ASP A 260 -15.29 6.19 -8.45
CA ASP A 260 -14.62 5.72 -7.24
C ASP A 260 -13.49 4.75 -7.64
N ILE A 261 -13.72 3.92 -8.66
CA ILE A 261 -12.64 3.14 -9.31
C ILE A 261 -11.60 4.08 -9.93
N LYS A 262 -12.04 5.15 -10.61
CA LYS A 262 -11.12 6.14 -11.21
C LYS A 262 -10.26 6.83 -10.14
N HIS A 263 -10.85 7.18 -8.99
CA HIS A 263 -10.14 7.77 -7.86
C HIS A 263 -9.16 6.78 -7.22
N ALA A 264 -9.53 5.50 -7.08
CA ALA A 264 -8.64 4.46 -6.58
C ALA A 264 -7.42 4.25 -7.49
N LEU A 265 -7.61 4.20 -8.81
CA LEU A 265 -6.51 4.12 -9.78
C LEU A 265 -5.60 5.34 -9.72
N ALA A 266 -6.17 6.55 -9.60
CA ALA A 266 -5.37 7.76 -9.42
C ALA A 266 -4.53 7.71 -8.13
N GLY A 267 -5.12 7.26 -7.03
CA GLY A 267 -4.41 7.04 -5.77
C GLY A 267 -3.26 6.03 -5.92
N LEU A 268 -3.52 4.90 -6.58
CA LEU A 268 -2.49 3.89 -6.86
C LEU A 268 -1.31 4.48 -7.65
N PHE A 269 -1.58 5.25 -8.71
CA PHE A 269 -0.53 5.90 -9.49
C PHE A 269 0.28 6.88 -8.65
N VAL A 270 -0.37 7.66 -7.78
CA VAL A 270 0.31 8.60 -6.88
C VAL A 270 1.24 7.87 -5.93
N GLU A 271 0.76 6.81 -5.28
CA GLU A 271 1.58 5.99 -4.36
C GLU A 271 2.81 5.41 -5.02
N ILE A 272 2.70 4.97 -6.28
CA ILE A 272 3.81 4.38 -7.05
C ILE A 272 4.76 5.46 -7.58
N LEU A 273 4.24 6.59 -8.05
CA LEU A 273 5.03 7.64 -8.71
C LEU A 273 5.75 8.57 -7.73
N ILE A 274 5.29 8.72 -6.48
CA ILE A 274 5.97 9.57 -5.49
C ILE A 274 7.44 9.12 -5.29
N PRO A 275 7.74 7.84 -4.99
CA PRO A 275 9.13 7.37 -4.90
C PRO A 275 9.91 7.52 -6.19
N VAL A 276 9.26 7.30 -7.35
CA VAL A 276 9.90 7.48 -8.67
C VAL A 276 10.31 8.94 -8.84
N ALA A 277 9.41 9.90 -8.58
CA ALA A 277 9.70 11.32 -8.70
C ALA A 277 10.86 11.78 -7.82
N ALA A 278 11.06 11.16 -6.65
CA ALA A 278 12.18 11.45 -5.76
C ALA A 278 13.52 10.93 -6.28
N ALA A 279 13.53 9.84 -7.06
CA ALA A 279 14.75 9.17 -7.54
C ALA A 279 15.08 9.44 -9.02
N VAL A 280 14.10 9.87 -9.81
CA VAL A 280 14.20 9.96 -11.27
C VAL A 280 15.23 10.99 -11.72
N LYS A 281 16.12 10.58 -12.63
CA LYS A 281 17.14 11.42 -13.27
C LYS A 281 17.02 11.31 -14.78
N ASN A 282 17.74 10.36 -15.39
CA ASN A 282 17.77 10.16 -16.83
C ASN A 282 16.60 9.31 -17.33
N GLU A 283 15.92 8.60 -16.43
CA GLU A 283 14.80 7.71 -16.73
C GLU A 283 13.59 8.46 -17.28
N VAL A 284 13.47 9.78 -17.04
CA VAL A 284 12.48 10.64 -17.71
C VAL A 284 12.60 10.57 -19.24
N ASN A 285 13.77 10.22 -19.77
CA ASN A 285 14.02 10.08 -21.20
C ASN A 285 13.66 8.70 -21.75
N VAL A 286 13.30 7.73 -20.89
CA VAL A 286 12.91 6.38 -21.31
C VAL A 286 11.49 6.42 -21.91
N PRO A 287 11.26 5.85 -23.11
CA PRO A 287 9.98 5.95 -23.81
C PRO A 287 8.77 5.49 -23.01
N CYS A 288 8.88 4.43 -22.19
CA CYS A 288 7.73 3.92 -21.44
C CYS A 288 7.16 4.93 -20.43
N LEU A 289 8.04 5.70 -19.76
CA LEU A 289 7.63 6.75 -18.82
C LEU A 289 7.09 7.97 -19.57
N LYS A 290 7.74 8.38 -20.67
CA LYS A 290 7.23 9.46 -21.53
C LYS A 290 5.80 9.17 -22.01
N ASN A 291 5.60 8.00 -22.62
CA ASN A 291 4.31 7.58 -23.15
C ASN A 291 3.25 7.47 -22.05
N PHE A 292 3.63 6.99 -20.87
CA PHE A 292 2.72 6.92 -19.72
C PHE A 292 2.24 8.31 -19.29
N VAL A 293 3.15 9.29 -19.21
CA VAL A 293 2.81 10.69 -18.88
C VAL A 293 1.89 11.30 -19.93
N GLU A 294 2.27 11.20 -21.20
CA GLU A 294 1.52 11.78 -22.32
C GLU A 294 0.11 11.18 -22.45
N MET A 295 -0.03 9.88 -22.21
CA MET A 295 -1.30 9.17 -22.25
C MET A 295 -2.29 9.66 -21.18
N LEU A 296 -1.81 9.99 -19.98
CA LEU A 296 -2.69 10.32 -18.84
C LEU A 296 -2.92 11.81 -18.64
N TYR A 297 -1.93 12.65 -18.97
CA TYR A 297 -1.91 14.04 -18.49
C TYR A 297 -3.14 14.85 -18.91
N GLN A 298 -3.45 14.90 -20.22
CA GLN A 298 -4.52 15.76 -20.73
C GLN A 298 -5.89 15.37 -20.16
N ASN A 299 -6.24 14.08 -20.22
CA ASN A 299 -7.51 13.60 -19.68
C ASN A 299 -7.64 13.86 -18.16
N THR A 300 -6.56 13.62 -17.42
CA THR A 300 -6.53 13.84 -15.97
C THR A 300 -6.70 15.32 -15.64
N PHE A 301 -6.01 16.19 -16.38
CA PHE A 301 -6.08 17.65 -16.23
C PHE A 301 -7.48 18.21 -16.53
N GLU A 302 -8.10 17.77 -17.63
CA GLU A 302 -9.47 18.17 -17.96
C GLU A 302 -10.47 17.71 -16.90
N LEU A 303 -10.36 16.48 -16.42
CA LEU A 303 -11.24 15.94 -15.39
C LEU A 303 -11.07 16.63 -14.04
N SER A 304 -9.85 17.06 -13.69
CA SER A 304 -9.58 17.71 -12.39
C SER A 304 -10.24 19.07 -12.25
N SER A 305 -10.60 19.73 -13.35
CA SER A 305 -11.39 20.98 -13.33
C SER A 305 -12.76 20.80 -12.66
N ARG A 306 -13.28 19.57 -12.62
CA ARG A 306 -14.56 19.24 -11.99
C ARG A 306 -14.35 19.04 -10.49
N LYS A 307 -15.07 19.81 -9.66
CA LYS A 307 -14.98 19.78 -8.19
C LYS A 307 -15.06 18.37 -7.56
N LYS A 308 -15.84 17.45 -8.14
CA LYS A 308 -15.97 16.07 -7.65
C LYS A 308 -14.71 15.20 -7.85
N HIS A 309 -13.79 15.60 -8.73
CA HIS A 309 -12.56 14.86 -9.03
C HIS A 309 -11.29 15.59 -8.59
N SER A 310 -11.35 16.90 -8.33
CA SER A 310 -10.17 17.73 -8.05
C SER A 310 -9.29 17.17 -6.93
N LEU A 311 -9.88 16.81 -5.78
CA LEU A 311 -9.13 16.28 -4.62
C LEU A 311 -8.32 15.01 -4.96
N ALA A 312 -8.88 14.12 -5.77
CA ALA A 312 -8.25 12.86 -6.15
C ALA A 312 -7.22 13.02 -7.28
N LEU A 313 -7.46 13.95 -8.22
CA LEU A 313 -6.66 14.04 -9.45
C LEU A 313 -5.51 15.06 -9.37
N TYR A 314 -5.57 16.06 -8.50
CA TYR A 314 -4.46 17.02 -8.34
C TYR A 314 -3.13 16.36 -7.95
N PRO A 315 -3.11 15.41 -7.00
CA PRO A 315 -1.88 14.66 -6.70
C PRO A 315 -1.35 13.88 -7.91
N LEU A 316 -2.24 13.31 -8.74
CA LEU A 316 -1.84 12.58 -9.94
C LEU A 316 -1.21 13.52 -10.98
N ILE A 317 -1.85 14.65 -11.28
CA ILE A 317 -1.31 15.66 -12.21
C ILE A 317 0.07 16.13 -11.73
N THR A 318 0.20 16.37 -10.42
CA THR A 318 1.48 16.72 -9.80
C THR A 318 2.52 15.65 -10.06
N CYS A 319 2.22 14.38 -9.77
CA CYS A 319 3.15 13.28 -9.99
C CYS A 319 3.55 13.15 -11.46
N LEU A 320 2.59 13.22 -12.40
CA LEU A 320 2.85 13.16 -13.84
C LEU A 320 3.81 14.26 -14.30
N LEU A 321 3.59 15.50 -13.85
CA LEU A 321 4.53 16.61 -14.11
C LEU A 321 5.89 16.33 -13.45
N CYS A 322 5.91 15.89 -12.20
CA CYS A 322 7.14 15.59 -11.49
C CYS A 322 7.96 14.47 -12.15
N VAL A 323 7.36 13.49 -12.83
CA VAL A 323 8.12 12.45 -13.58
C VAL A 323 8.26 12.74 -15.08
N SER A 324 7.72 13.85 -15.57
CA SER A 324 7.76 14.21 -16.98
C SER A 324 9.15 14.70 -17.45
N GLN A 325 9.35 14.63 -18.77
CA GLN A 325 10.50 15.27 -19.43
C GLN A 325 10.47 16.79 -19.24
N LYS A 326 11.65 17.40 -19.22
CA LYS A 326 11.82 18.85 -19.02
C LYS A 326 10.97 19.69 -19.97
N THR A 327 10.94 19.35 -21.25
CA THR A 327 10.15 20.08 -22.27
C THR A 327 8.65 20.01 -21.96
N PHE A 328 8.14 18.81 -21.68
CA PHE A 328 6.75 18.59 -21.29
C PHE A 328 6.39 19.33 -20.01
N PHE A 329 7.25 19.28 -18.98
CA PHE A 329 7.06 20.01 -17.73
C PHE A 329 6.90 21.51 -18.00
N LEU A 330 7.88 22.14 -18.68
CA LEU A 330 7.90 23.58 -18.92
C LEU A 330 6.68 24.08 -19.71
N GLN A 331 6.18 23.26 -20.64
CA GLN A 331 4.99 23.56 -21.44
C GLN A 331 3.68 23.53 -20.64
N ASN A 332 3.58 22.73 -19.58
CA ASN A 332 2.30 22.43 -18.94
C ASN A 332 2.19 22.92 -17.49
N TRP A 333 3.30 22.95 -16.75
CA TRP A 333 3.26 23.15 -15.31
C TRP A 333 2.72 24.53 -14.89
N HIS A 334 2.96 25.58 -15.69
CA HIS A 334 2.52 26.93 -15.39
C HIS A 334 0.99 27.06 -15.42
N ILE A 335 0.31 26.27 -16.26
CA ILE A 335 -1.15 26.22 -16.33
C ILE A 335 -1.69 25.58 -15.04
N PHE A 336 -1.12 24.44 -14.62
CA PHE A 336 -1.54 23.77 -13.40
C PHE A 336 -1.17 24.56 -12.13
N LEU A 337 -0.05 25.30 -12.16
CA LEU A 337 0.38 26.21 -11.11
C LEU A 337 -0.72 27.24 -10.79
N GLN A 338 -1.31 27.86 -11.81
CA GLN A 338 -2.41 28.82 -11.64
C GLN A 338 -3.62 28.20 -10.96
N ASN A 339 -3.98 26.97 -11.36
CA ASN A 339 -5.09 26.24 -10.74
C ASN A 339 -4.82 26.00 -9.25
N CYS A 340 -3.62 25.56 -8.88
CA CYS A 340 -3.23 25.40 -7.47
C CYS A 340 -3.31 26.72 -6.69
N LEU A 341 -2.79 27.81 -7.25
CA LEU A 341 -2.84 29.14 -6.61
C LEU A 341 -4.28 29.65 -6.42
N SER A 342 -5.19 29.39 -7.36
CA SER A 342 -6.60 29.76 -7.18
C SER A 342 -7.27 29.01 -6.03
N HIS A 343 -6.88 27.76 -5.77
CA HIS A 343 -7.43 26.98 -4.67
C HIS A 343 -6.88 27.40 -3.32
N LEU A 344 -5.64 27.90 -3.24
CA LEU A 344 -5.11 28.48 -2.00
C LEU A 344 -5.88 29.72 -1.53
N LYS A 345 -6.42 30.49 -2.48
CA LYS A 345 -7.26 31.67 -2.18
C LYS A 345 -8.68 31.28 -1.74
N ASN A 346 -9.10 30.04 -1.99
CA ASN A 346 -10.43 29.54 -1.66
C ASN A 346 -10.47 28.95 -0.25
N LYS A 347 -11.58 29.16 0.49
CA LYS A 347 -11.77 28.75 1.90
C LYS A 347 -12.01 27.24 2.12
N ASP A 348 -11.57 26.34 1.24
CA ASP A 348 -11.68 24.88 1.46
C ASP A 348 -10.36 24.31 2.01
N PRO A 349 -10.26 23.99 3.32
CA PRO A 349 -9.00 23.57 3.92
C PRO A 349 -8.41 22.29 3.31
N LYS A 350 -9.26 21.35 2.88
CA LYS A 350 -8.79 20.08 2.29
C LYS A 350 -8.17 20.33 0.93
N MET A 351 -8.85 21.11 0.08
CA MET A 351 -8.34 21.44 -1.24
C MET A 351 -7.10 22.32 -1.17
N SER A 352 -7.05 23.29 -0.24
CA SER A 352 -5.87 24.14 -0.04
C SER A 352 -4.65 23.32 0.39
N ARG A 353 -4.82 22.31 1.25
CA ARG A 353 -3.73 21.39 1.60
C ARG A 353 -3.22 20.64 0.38
N VAL A 354 -4.11 20.03 -0.42
CA VAL A 354 -3.73 19.30 -1.64
C VAL A 354 -3.03 20.21 -2.65
N ALA A 355 -3.53 21.45 -2.83
CA ALA A 355 -2.92 22.43 -3.71
C ALA A 355 -1.53 22.87 -3.23
N LEU A 356 -1.37 23.15 -1.93
CA LEU A 356 -0.08 23.47 -1.33
C LEU A 356 0.91 22.31 -1.48
N GLU A 357 0.43 21.07 -1.27
CA GLU A 357 1.23 19.88 -1.44
C GLU A 357 1.69 19.67 -2.89
N SER A 358 0.86 20.08 -3.85
CA SER A 358 1.18 20.06 -5.27
C SER A 358 2.24 21.12 -5.61
N LEU A 359 2.08 22.33 -5.06
CA LEU A 359 2.98 23.46 -5.30
C LEU A 359 4.40 23.19 -4.86
N TYR A 360 4.62 22.70 -3.63
CA TYR A 360 5.99 22.49 -3.15
C TYR A 360 6.72 21.44 -4.00
N ARG A 361 6.03 20.38 -4.46
CA ARG A 361 6.63 19.33 -5.31
C ARG A 361 7.02 19.88 -6.68
N LEU A 362 6.14 20.66 -7.31
CA LEU A 362 6.41 21.27 -8.61
C LEU A 362 7.53 22.31 -8.54
N LEU A 363 7.55 23.13 -7.49
CA LEU A 363 8.62 24.09 -7.24
C LEU A 363 9.96 23.39 -7.02
N TRP A 364 9.99 22.31 -6.24
CA TRP A 364 11.21 21.52 -6.07
C TRP A 364 11.75 21.01 -7.42
N VAL A 365 10.88 20.48 -8.29
CA VAL A 365 11.28 20.05 -9.63
C VAL A 365 11.82 21.20 -10.48
N TYR A 366 11.12 22.34 -10.49
CA TYR A 366 11.54 23.51 -11.26
C TYR A 366 12.90 24.07 -10.79
N VAL A 367 13.07 24.22 -9.47
CA VAL A 367 14.27 24.81 -8.86
C VAL A 367 15.44 23.83 -8.90
N ILE A 368 15.26 22.60 -8.44
CA ILE A 368 16.35 21.65 -8.22
C ILE A 368 16.69 20.90 -9.50
N ARG A 369 15.69 20.39 -10.22
CA ARG A 369 15.92 19.54 -11.41
C ARG A 369 16.07 20.34 -12.70
N ILE A 370 15.26 21.39 -12.88
CA ILE A 370 15.25 22.23 -14.09
C ILE A 370 16.13 23.49 -13.93
N LYS A 371 16.67 23.73 -12.72
CA LYS A 371 17.61 24.82 -12.42
C LYS A 371 17.09 26.21 -12.77
N CYS A 372 15.80 26.43 -12.58
CA CYS A 372 15.14 27.71 -12.85
C CYS A 372 15.35 28.23 -14.28
N GLU A 373 15.55 27.34 -15.26
CA GLU A 373 15.78 27.76 -16.63
C GLU A 373 14.63 28.64 -17.14
N SER A 374 15.04 29.77 -17.72
CA SER A 374 14.21 30.94 -17.99
C SER A 374 12.99 30.60 -18.83
N ASN A 375 11.84 30.46 -18.19
CA ASN A 375 10.54 30.62 -18.82
C ASN A 375 9.98 31.98 -18.36
N THR A 376 9.85 32.93 -19.28
CA THR A 376 9.36 34.30 -18.99
C THR A 376 7.98 34.29 -18.33
N VAL A 377 7.14 33.31 -18.66
CA VAL A 377 5.82 33.10 -18.03
C VAL A 377 5.98 32.71 -16.56
N THR A 378 6.91 31.81 -16.25
CA THR A 378 7.16 31.33 -14.88
C THR A 378 7.64 32.43 -13.94
N GLN A 379 8.56 33.30 -14.38
CA GLN A 379 9.12 34.32 -13.50
C GLN A 379 8.04 35.26 -12.92
N SER A 380 7.03 35.62 -13.73
CA SER A 380 5.90 36.44 -13.28
C SER A 380 5.05 35.79 -12.18
N TYR A 381 4.87 34.46 -12.24
CA TYR A 381 4.11 33.70 -11.24
C TYR A 381 4.92 33.40 -9.98
N ILE A 382 6.24 33.19 -10.09
CA ILE A 382 7.11 33.05 -8.91
C ILE A 382 7.13 34.34 -8.09
N SER A 383 7.18 35.51 -8.73
CA SER A 383 7.03 36.80 -8.01
C SER A 383 5.69 36.93 -7.29
N SER A 384 4.62 36.36 -7.86
CA SER A 384 3.31 36.29 -7.19
C SER A 384 3.32 35.35 -5.96
N ILE A 385 4.10 34.27 -5.99
CA ILE A 385 4.30 33.39 -4.83
C ILE A 385 5.14 34.08 -3.75
N GLN A 386 6.23 34.77 -4.13
CA GLN A 386 7.03 35.58 -3.19
C GLN A 386 6.15 36.59 -2.46
N SER A 387 5.30 37.30 -3.19
CA SER A 387 4.33 38.24 -2.60
C SER A 387 3.30 37.59 -1.65
N LEU A 388 2.96 36.32 -1.83
CA LEU A 388 2.06 35.58 -0.93
C LEU A 388 2.77 35.14 0.37
N THR A 389 4.05 34.75 0.29
CA THR A 389 4.90 34.51 1.48
C THR A 389 5.13 35.80 2.25
N ASP A 390 5.38 36.90 1.55
CA ASP A 390 5.52 38.23 2.16
C ASP A 390 4.21 38.67 2.81
N TYR A 391 3.06 38.39 2.19
CA TYR A 391 1.74 38.67 2.77
C TYR A 391 1.46 37.84 4.03
N TYR A 392 1.90 36.57 4.07
CA TYR A 392 1.79 35.71 5.26
C TYR A 392 2.70 36.19 6.40
N HIS A 393 3.91 36.66 6.08
CA HIS A 393 4.81 37.28 7.05
C HIS A 393 4.27 38.64 7.55
N TYR A 394 3.67 39.44 6.67
CA TYR A 394 3.02 40.71 7.05
C TYR A 394 1.80 40.49 7.96
N PHE A 395 1.06 39.39 7.77
CA PHE A 395 -0.08 39.04 8.61
C PHE A 395 0.33 38.51 9.99
N GLN A 396 1.48 37.84 10.10
CA GLN A 396 2.04 37.42 11.40
C GLN A 396 2.80 38.53 12.13
N ALA A 397 3.31 39.54 11.42
CA ALA A 397 3.96 40.72 12.01
C ALA A 397 2.97 41.86 12.33
N GLY A 398 1.68 41.68 12.02
CA GLY A 398 0.63 42.69 12.14
C GLY A 398 -0.34 42.49 13.31
N GLU A 399 0.00 41.68 14.32
CA GLU A 399 -0.63 41.78 15.64
C GLU A 399 0.20 42.77 16.48
N VAL A 400 -0.23 44.04 16.41
CA VAL A 400 -0.02 45.05 17.45
C VAL A 400 -1.28 45.09 18.30
#